data_AF-A0A2V8JJ13-F1
#
_entry.id   AF-A0A2V8JJ13-F1
#
_cell.length_a   1.000
_cell.length_b   1.000
_cell.length_c   1.000
_cell.angle_alpha   90.00
_cell.angle_beta   90.00
_cell.angle_gamma   90.00
#
_symmetry.space_group_name_H-M   'P 1'
#
loop_
_entity.id
_entity.type
_entity.pdbx_description
1 polymer ?
#
loop_
_entity_poly.entity_id
_entity_poly.type
_entity_poly.pdbx_seq_one_letter_code
_entity_poly.pdbx_strand_id
1 'polypeptide(L)'
;MEPASWLIESDRGDPQKAGPCGGSNTDWGKPSYDISKAVGGQKLHLKIQETVYHPGHYRVALAVNSPNELPLDPQVTTRDSERGPWSVSAAIQNLPQIPVLADGLFVHSTRPTGKMDVFETDIQLPNINCKKCTLQVVQFMAEHAFNNPGGYSYHHCAELQITSDPAKPLDKGWPAER
;
A
#
# COMPACT_ATOMS: atom_id res chain seq x y z
N MET A 1 6.34 2.83 -15.15
CA MET A 1 5.03 3.42 -14.83
C MET A 1 4.99 3.56 -13.32
N GLU A 2 4.66 4.74 -12.82
CA GLU A 2 4.47 5.04 -11.39
C GLU A 2 2.97 5.31 -11.20
N PRO A 3 2.22 4.49 -10.45
CA PRO A 3 0.79 4.68 -10.29
C PRO A 3 0.46 6.01 -9.60
N ALA A 4 -0.50 6.75 -10.15
CA ALA A 4 -1.05 7.93 -9.48
C ALA A 4 -1.95 7.53 -8.30
N SER A 5 -1.95 8.33 -7.23
CA SER A 5 -2.87 8.12 -6.10
C SER A 5 -4.32 8.30 -6.55
N TRP A 6 -5.22 7.50 -5.98
CA TRP A 6 -6.66 7.61 -6.19
C TRP A 6 -7.29 8.81 -5.45
N LEU A 7 -6.56 9.42 -4.50
CA LEU A 7 -6.95 10.66 -3.83
C LEU A 7 -6.05 11.80 -4.27
N ILE A 8 -6.61 13.01 -4.25
CA ILE A 8 -5.82 14.24 -4.31
C ILE A 8 -5.19 14.42 -2.93
N GLU A 9 -3.91 14.12 -2.85
CA GLU A 9 -3.13 14.18 -1.61
C GLU A 9 -2.43 15.55 -1.46
N SER A 10 -2.22 15.94 -0.20
CA SER A 10 -1.34 17.07 0.12
C SER A 10 0.14 16.75 -0.13
N ASP A 11 1.02 17.72 0.06
CA ASP A 11 2.47 17.53 0.01
C ASP A 11 3.01 16.57 1.08
N ARG A 12 2.17 16.17 2.05
CA ARG A 12 2.47 15.19 3.09
C ARG A 12 1.89 13.80 2.82
N GLY A 13 1.07 13.63 1.78
CA GLY A 13 0.33 12.40 1.50
C GLY A 13 -1.09 12.36 2.10
N ASP A 14 -1.47 13.34 2.93
CA ASP A 14 -2.79 13.35 3.56
C ASP A 14 -3.94 13.54 2.54
N PRO A 15 -5.11 12.92 2.78
CA PRO A 15 -5.45 12.13 3.97
C PRO A 15 -5.13 10.64 3.80
N GLN A 16 -4.37 10.06 4.73
CA GLN A 16 -3.78 8.72 4.58
C GLN A 16 -4.00 7.76 5.76
N LYS A 17 -4.89 8.09 6.71
CA LYS A 17 -5.05 7.32 7.95
C LYS A 17 -6.07 6.20 7.85
N ALA A 18 -7.21 6.42 7.20
CA ALA A 18 -8.28 5.45 7.23
C ALA A 18 -7.98 4.25 6.31
N GLY A 19 -8.06 3.03 6.85
CA GLY A 19 -8.01 1.84 6.02
C GLY A 19 -9.29 1.68 5.17
N PRO A 20 -9.21 1.06 3.97
CA PRO A 20 -8.00 0.50 3.36
C PRO A 20 -7.22 1.46 2.47
N CYS A 21 -7.73 2.64 2.14
CA CYS A 21 -7.20 3.46 1.04
C CYS A 21 -6.99 4.93 1.39
N GLY A 22 -6.84 5.28 2.65
CA GLY A 22 -6.67 6.66 3.08
C GLY A 22 -8.00 7.32 3.43
N GLY A 23 -7.92 8.59 3.81
CA GLY A 23 -8.96 9.32 4.53
C GLY A 23 -8.61 9.52 6.01
N SER A 24 -9.52 10.13 6.75
CA SER A 24 -9.39 10.45 8.17
C SER A 24 -10.79 10.67 8.77
N ASN A 25 -10.87 10.92 10.08
CA ASN A 25 -12.15 11.21 10.74
C ASN A 25 -12.83 12.51 10.25
N THR A 26 -12.07 13.44 9.67
CA THR A 26 -12.57 14.77 9.27
C THR A 26 -12.47 15.04 7.78
N ASP A 27 -11.72 14.24 7.05
CA ASP A 27 -11.49 14.37 5.61
C ASP A 27 -11.28 12.98 5.01
N TRP A 28 -12.24 12.53 4.21
CA TRP A 28 -12.19 11.24 3.49
C TRP A 28 -11.45 11.33 2.16
N GLY A 29 -10.92 12.51 1.83
CA GLY A 29 -10.19 12.76 0.60
C GLY A 29 -11.11 13.05 -0.58
N LYS A 30 -10.56 13.75 -1.58
CA LYS A 30 -11.20 13.97 -2.88
C LYS A 30 -10.61 12.99 -3.89
N PRO A 31 -11.42 12.20 -4.63
CA PRO A 31 -10.91 11.33 -5.67
C PRO A 31 -10.16 12.10 -6.76
N SER A 32 -9.03 11.56 -7.22
CA SER A 32 -8.29 12.05 -8.40
C SER A 32 -8.95 11.63 -9.71
N TYR A 33 -9.61 10.47 -9.71
CA TYR A 33 -10.13 9.76 -10.89
C TYR A 33 -9.05 9.30 -11.88
N ASP A 34 -7.78 9.30 -11.47
CA ASP A 34 -6.67 8.83 -12.28
C ASP A 34 -6.65 7.30 -12.35
N ILE A 35 -6.55 6.75 -13.57
CA ILE A 35 -6.42 5.31 -13.81
C ILE A 35 -5.11 5.04 -14.55
N SER A 36 -4.18 4.36 -13.89
CA SER A 36 -2.87 4.02 -14.44
C SER A 36 -2.94 2.73 -15.26
N LYS A 37 -2.52 2.79 -16.53
CA LYS A 37 -2.52 1.61 -17.42
C LYS A 37 -1.29 0.74 -17.16
N ALA A 38 -1.50 -0.56 -17.01
CA ALA A 38 -0.43 -1.54 -16.81
C ALA A 38 -0.65 -2.79 -17.65
N VAL A 39 0.44 -3.52 -17.90
CA VAL A 39 0.39 -4.80 -18.61
C VAL A 39 0.58 -5.93 -17.61
N GLY A 40 -0.36 -6.87 -17.61
CA GLY A 40 -0.34 -8.05 -16.76
C GLY A 40 0.94 -8.88 -16.97
N GLY A 41 1.46 -9.48 -15.90
CA GLY A 41 2.68 -10.27 -15.97
C GLY A 41 3.96 -9.46 -16.19
N GLN A 42 3.90 -8.12 -16.22
CA GLN A 42 5.08 -7.25 -16.21
C GLN A 42 5.40 -6.71 -14.81
N LYS A 43 6.59 -6.13 -14.68
CA LYS A 43 6.99 -5.40 -13.48
C LYS A 43 6.34 -4.01 -13.46
N LEU A 44 5.72 -3.66 -12.35
CA LEU A 44 5.27 -2.31 -12.04
C LEU A 44 6.33 -1.62 -11.20
N HIS A 45 6.74 -0.42 -11.61
CA HIS A 45 7.69 0.37 -10.85
C HIS A 45 6.96 1.16 -9.77
N LEU A 46 7.28 0.88 -8.51
CA LEU A 46 6.70 1.54 -7.35
C LEU A 46 7.67 2.59 -6.83
N LYS A 47 7.17 3.80 -6.58
CA LYS A 47 7.88 4.84 -5.85
C LYS A 47 7.08 5.29 -4.65
N ILE A 48 7.77 5.50 -3.54
CA ILE A 48 7.21 5.98 -2.29
C ILE A 48 8.09 7.13 -1.80
N GLN A 49 7.48 8.30 -1.64
CA GLN A 49 8.09 9.43 -0.95
C GLN A 49 7.54 9.49 0.46
N GLU A 50 8.32 9.02 1.42
CA GLU A 50 8.02 9.25 2.82
C GLU A 50 8.38 10.69 3.18
N THR A 51 7.41 11.48 3.62
CA THR A 51 7.63 12.91 3.90
C THR A 51 7.93 13.16 5.39
N VAL A 52 7.47 12.23 6.25
CA VAL A 52 7.71 12.20 7.69
C VAL A 52 8.23 10.82 8.07
N TYR A 53 9.43 10.79 8.63
CA TYR A 53 10.10 9.56 9.03
C TYR A 53 9.35 8.78 10.11
N HIS A 54 9.12 7.50 9.85
CA HIS A 54 8.71 6.47 10.80
C HIS A 54 9.54 5.19 10.60
N PRO A 55 10.17 4.61 11.65
CA PRO A 55 10.75 3.29 11.50
C PRO A 55 9.65 2.30 11.11
N GLY A 56 9.90 1.36 10.20
CA GLY A 56 8.81 0.57 9.64
C GLY A 56 9.14 -0.23 8.39
N HIS A 57 8.11 -0.56 7.65
CA HIS A 57 8.16 -1.23 6.35
C HIS A 57 6.85 -1.02 5.58
N TYR A 58 6.86 -1.43 4.31
CA TYR A 58 5.73 -1.28 3.41
C TYR A 58 5.21 -2.62 2.90
N ARG A 59 3.90 -2.71 2.69
CA ARG A 59 3.21 -3.84 2.06
C ARG A 59 2.42 -3.35 0.85
N VAL A 60 2.43 -4.14 -0.21
CA VAL A 60 1.67 -3.87 -1.43
C VAL A 60 0.70 -5.01 -1.69
N ALA A 61 -0.58 -4.68 -1.89
CA ALA A 61 -1.64 -5.63 -2.22
C ALA A 61 -2.44 -5.16 -3.43
N LEU A 62 -3.11 -6.09 -4.10
CA LEU A 62 -3.95 -5.81 -5.27
C LEU A 62 -5.34 -6.40 -5.04
N ALA A 63 -6.38 -5.61 -5.27
CA ALA A 63 -7.76 -6.06 -5.31
C ALA A 63 -8.28 -5.94 -6.74
N VAL A 64 -8.87 -7.02 -7.26
CA VAL A 64 -9.29 -7.10 -8.67
C VAL A 64 -10.67 -6.47 -8.87
N ASN A 65 -11.62 -6.75 -7.99
CA ASN A 65 -13.02 -6.35 -8.18
C ASN A 65 -13.50 -5.31 -7.18
N SER A 66 -12.93 -5.25 -5.98
CA SER A 66 -13.39 -4.35 -4.92
C SER A 66 -12.30 -4.13 -3.87
N PRO A 67 -12.13 -2.92 -3.31
CA PRO A 67 -11.24 -2.69 -2.17
C PRO A 67 -11.48 -3.62 -0.96
N ASN A 68 -12.66 -4.24 -0.85
CA ASN A 68 -12.96 -5.24 0.17
C ASN A 68 -12.18 -6.57 0.01
N GLU A 69 -11.56 -6.80 -1.15
CA GLU A 69 -10.64 -7.92 -1.38
C GLU A 69 -9.25 -7.65 -0.80
N LEU A 70 -8.96 -6.40 -0.38
CA LEU A 70 -7.68 -6.06 0.24
C LEU A 70 -7.53 -6.73 1.61
N PRO A 71 -6.31 -7.13 1.99
CA PRO A 71 -6.08 -7.77 3.27
C PRO A 71 -6.17 -6.73 4.41
N LEU A 72 -6.53 -7.20 5.61
CA LEU A 72 -6.37 -6.40 6.82
C LEU A 72 -4.92 -5.96 7.00
N ASP A 73 -4.71 -4.88 7.74
CA ASP A 73 -3.37 -4.41 8.12
C ASP A 73 -2.52 -5.54 8.75
N PRO A 74 -1.19 -5.50 8.57
CA PRO A 74 -0.29 -6.41 9.27
C PRO A 74 -0.59 -6.46 10.77
N GLN A 75 -0.55 -7.66 11.35
CA GLN A 75 -0.78 -7.81 12.79
C GLN A 75 0.35 -7.12 13.56
N VAL A 76 0.00 -6.17 14.42
CA VAL A 76 0.97 -5.32 15.14
C VAL A 76 1.23 -5.87 16.54
N THR A 77 2.50 -6.03 16.89
CA THR A 77 2.97 -6.20 18.25
C THR A 77 3.16 -4.84 18.90
N THR A 78 2.58 -4.66 20.09
CA THR A 78 2.66 -3.42 20.86
C THR A 78 3.32 -3.65 22.21
N ARG A 79 3.80 -2.56 22.80
CA ARG A 79 4.18 -2.48 24.21
C ARG A 79 3.32 -1.44 24.92
N ASP A 80 3.17 -1.57 26.22
CA ASP A 80 2.48 -0.56 27.03
C ASP A 80 3.30 0.74 27.11
N SER A 81 2.60 1.87 27.15
CA SER A 81 3.17 3.18 27.40
C SER A 81 2.16 4.08 28.12
N GLU A 82 2.61 5.20 28.67
CA GLU A 82 1.74 6.20 29.31
C GLU A 82 0.69 6.78 28.35
N ARG A 83 0.92 6.70 27.04
CA ARG A 83 0.01 7.17 25.98
C ARG A 83 -0.86 6.07 25.40
N GLY A 84 -0.92 4.91 26.07
CA GLY A 84 -1.56 3.70 25.58
C GLY A 84 -0.61 2.79 24.80
N PRO A 85 -1.13 1.81 24.06
CA PRO A 85 -0.30 0.87 23.33
C PRO A 85 0.57 1.59 22.28
N TRP A 86 1.83 1.17 22.21
CA TRP A 86 2.86 1.75 21.34
C TRP A 86 3.39 0.66 20.42
N SER A 87 3.41 0.90 19.11
CA SER A 87 3.85 -0.11 18.14
C SER A 87 5.34 -0.43 18.27
N VAL A 88 5.67 -1.71 18.09
CA VAL A 88 7.05 -2.23 18.12
C VAL A 88 7.41 -2.87 16.78
N SER A 89 6.56 -3.77 16.30
CA SER A 89 6.76 -4.48 15.04
C SER A 89 5.41 -4.88 14.45
N ALA A 90 5.39 -5.23 13.16
CA ALA A 90 4.25 -5.89 12.55
C ALA A 90 4.68 -7.11 11.76
N ALA A 91 3.76 -8.07 11.61
CA ALA A 91 4.02 -9.31 10.90
C ALA A 91 4.29 -9.04 9.41
N ILE A 92 5.40 -9.58 8.90
CA ILE A 92 5.74 -9.58 7.48
C ILE A 92 5.47 -10.99 6.93
N GLN A 93 4.74 -11.10 5.84
CA GLN A 93 4.54 -12.38 5.16
C GLN A 93 5.85 -12.86 4.53
N ASN A 94 6.40 -13.97 5.05
CA ASN A 94 7.46 -14.70 4.37
C ASN A 94 6.83 -15.56 3.26
N LEU A 95 7.08 -15.18 2.00
CA LEU A 95 6.31 -15.58 0.81
C LEU A 95 4.89 -14.96 0.79
N PRO A 96 4.74 -13.75 0.22
CA PRO A 96 3.44 -13.11 0.06
C PRO A 96 2.41 -14.02 -0.61
N GLN A 97 1.19 -14.02 -0.07
CA GLN A 97 0.05 -14.74 -0.61
C GLN A 97 -0.99 -13.76 -1.14
N ILE A 98 -1.70 -14.15 -2.21
CA ILE A 98 -2.81 -13.36 -2.78
C ILE A 98 -3.77 -12.96 -1.65
N PRO A 99 -4.14 -11.67 -1.53
CA PRO A 99 -3.96 -10.56 -2.50
C PRO A 99 -2.65 -9.75 -2.38
N VAL A 100 -1.71 -10.14 -1.51
CA VAL A 100 -0.44 -9.42 -1.29
C VAL A 100 0.54 -9.72 -2.44
N LEU A 101 1.05 -8.66 -3.07
CA LEU A 101 2.09 -8.73 -4.12
C LEU A 101 3.50 -8.72 -3.54
N ALA A 102 3.71 -7.91 -2.50
CA ALA A 102 4.99 -7.78 -1.81
C ALA A 102 4.75 -7.35 -0.36
N ASP A 103 5.56 -7.86 0.56
CA ASP A 103 5.50 -7.50 1.98
C ASP A 103 6.91 -7.34 2.55
N GLY A 104 7.04 -6.53 3.60
CA GLY A 104 8.34 -6.21 4.19
C GLY A 104 9.26 -5.41 3.26
N LEU A 105 8.69 -4.58 2.38
CA LEU A 105 9.49 -3.69 1.54
C LEU A 105 10.10 -2.56 2.37
N PHE A 106 11.33 -2.18 2.02
CA PHE A 106 12.03 -1.03 2.60
C PHE A 106 12.06 -1.03 4.14
N VAL A 107 12.36 -2.17 4.77
CA VAL A 107 12.50 -2.22 6.23
C VAL A 107 13.57 -1.24 6.68
N HIS A 108 13.20 -0.28 7.54
CA HIS A 108 14.13 0.74 7.99
C HIS A 108 13.84 1.18 9.42
N SER A 109 14.91 1.53 10.15
CA SER A 109 14.82 1.95 11.56
C SER A 109 15.81 3.05 11.93
N THR A 110 16.60 3.52 10.98
CA THR A 110 17.56 4.61 11.18
C THR A 110 16.99 5.90 10.60
N ARG A 111 16.81 6.90 11.46
CA ARG A 111 16.38 8.24 11.03
C ARG A 111 17.47 8.86 10.15
N PRO A 112 17.14 9.37 8.95
CA PRO A 112 18.14 10.04 8.12
C PRO A 112 18.58 11.37 8.73
N THR A 113 19.78 11.81 8.38
CA THR A 113 20.36 13.10 8.78
C THR A 113 19.90 14.27 7.88
N GLY A 114 19.02 14.00 6.91
CA GLY A 114 18.51 14.95 5.94
C GLY A 114 17.08 14.61 5.49
N LYS A 115 16.72 15.00 4.26
CA LYS A 115 15.45 14.59 3.66
C LYS A 115 15.42 13.06 3.50
N MET A 116 14.23 12.48 3.62
CA MET A 116 14.01 11.08 3.26
C MET A 116 14.27 10.91 1.77
N ASP A 117 15.10 9.94 1.42
CA ASP A 117 15.25 9.50 0.03
C ASP A 117 13.95 8.82 -0.44
N VAL A 118 13.74 8.81 -1.75
CA VAL A 118 12.63 8.07 -2.36
C VAL A 118 12.94 6.58 -2.26
N PHE A 119 11.96 5.81 -1.76
CA PHE A 119 12.01 4.36 -1.85
C PHE A 119 11.42 3.90 -3.17
N GLU A 120 12.12 3.01 -3.88
CA GLU A 120 11.63 2.49 -5.15
C GLU A 120 11.99 1.02 -5.37
N THR A 121 11.10 0.30 -6.03
CA THR A 121 11.31 -1.11 -6.40
C THR A 121 10.38 -1.50 -7.54
N ASP A 122 10.65 -2.66 -8.15
CA ASP A 122 9.73 -3.27 -9.08
C ASP A 122 8.93 -4.38 -8.40
N ILE A 123 7.61 -4.33 -8.52
CA ILE A 123 6.70 -5.41 -8.09
C ILE A 123 6.17 -6.19 -9.29
N GLN A 124 6.08 -7.51 -9.18
CA GLN A 124 5.55 -8.35 -10.24
C GLN A 124 4.02 -8.28 -10.25
N LEU A 125 3.42 -7.81 -11.34
CA LEU A 125 1.97 -7.88 -11.52
C LEU A 125 1.54 -9.29 -11.97
N PRO A 126 0.37 -9.78 -11.52
CA PRO A 126 -0.21 -10.99 -12.08
C PRO A 126 -0.64 -10.75 -13.53
N ASN A 127 -0.67 -11.81 -14.34
CA ASN A 127 -1.13 -11.71 -15.71
C ASN A 127 -2.65 -11.86 -15.80
N ILE A 128 -3.37 -10.76 -15.58
CA ILE A 128 -4.84 -10.71 -15.54
C ILE A 128 -5.38 -9.58 -16.39
N ASN A 129 -6.69 -9.57 -16.63
CA ASN A 129 -7.41 -8.40 -17.09
C ASN A 129 -8.17 -7.77 -15.92
N CYS A 130 -8.12 -6.46 -15.81
CA CYS A 130 -8.93 -5.67 -14.89
C CYS A 130 -9.05 -4.23 -15.39
N LYS A 131 -10.26 -3.73 -15.54
CA LYS A 131 -10.55 -2.36 -15.97
C LYS A 131 -10.27 -1.34 -14.88
N LYS A 132 -10.41 -1.73 -13.62
CA LYS A 132 -10.32 -0.83 -12.47
C LYS A 132 -9.98 -1.56 -11.16
N CYS A 133 -8.76 -2.09 -11.06
CA CYS A 133 -8.28 -2.72 -9.83
C CYS A 133 -7.71 -1.69 -8.87
N THR A 134 -7.71 -2.02 -7.59
CA THR A 134 -7.16 -1.18 -6.52
C THR A 134 -5.80 -1.75 -6.11
N LEU A 135 -4.73 -1.00 -6.33
CA LEU A 135 -3.41 -1.29 -5.79
C LEU A 135 -3.28 -0.54 -4.45
N GLN A 136 -3.09 -1.25 -3.36
CA GLN A 136 -2.91 -0.68 -2.03
C GLN A 136 -1.42 -0.68 -1.65
N VAL A 137 -0.96 0.42 -1.06
CA VAL A 137 0.30 0.51 -0.33
C VAL A 137 -0.01 0.84 1.12
N VAL A 138 0.48 0.00 2.04
CA VAL A 138 0.38 0.20 3.48
C VAL A 138 1.77 0.45 4.04
N GLN A 139 1.94 1.55 4.77
CA GLN A 139 3.11 1.78 5.61
C GLN A 139 2.78 1.35 7.04
N PHE A 140 3.51 0.39 7.61
CA PHE A 140 3.49 0.17 9.06
C PHE A 140 4.50 1.10 9.73
N MET A 141 4.08 1.78 10.80
CA MET A 141 4.92 2.65 11.62
C MET A 141 5.21 1.98 12.97
N ALA A 142 6.45 1.57 13.18
CA ALA A 142 6.97 1.24 14.50
C ALA A 142 7.21 2.52 15.31
N GLU A 143 7.38 2.34 16.62
CA GLU A 143 7.57 3.44 17.56
C GLU A 143 6.50 4.54 17.45
N HIS A 144 5.25 4.15 17.23
CA HIS A 144 4.16 5.06 16.96
C HIS A 144 2.99 4.83 17.93
N ALA A 145 2.31 5.93 18.28
CA ALA A 145 1.06 5.89 19.03
C ALA A 145 -0.09 5.36 18.14
N PHE A 146 -1.21 4.95 18.73
CA PHE A 146 -2.37 4.58 17.94
C PHE A 146 -2.98 5.80 17.22
N ASN A 147 -3.12 5.73 15.89
CA ASN A 147 -3.89 6.67 15.08
C ASN A 147 -5.36 6.24 15.03
N ASN A 148 -6.27 7.20 15.24
CA ASN A 148 -7.69 7.03 15.02
C ASN A 148 -8.14 7.93 13.84
N PRO A 149 -8.57 7.36 12.69
CA PRO A 149 -8.52 5.94 12.32
C PRO A 149 -7.10 5.52 11.91
N GLY A 150 -6.91 4.25 11.54
CA GLY A 150 -5.67 3.77 10.90
C GLY A 150 -4.74 2.92 11.75
N GLY A 151 -4.94 2.91 13.07
CA GLY A 151 -4.09 2.14 13.97
C GLY A 151 -2.64 2.57 13.88
N TYR A 152 -1.75 1.70 13.43
CA TYR A 152 -0.31 1.99 13.30
C TYR A 152 0.14 2.08 11.84
N SER A 153 -0.81 2.31 10.94
CA SER A 153 -0.57 2.28 9.52
C SER A 153 -1.01 3.56 8.82
N TYR A 154 -0.39 3.84 7.67
CA TYR A 154 -0.94 4.71 6.64
C TYR A 154 -1.30 3.91 5.41
N HIS A 155 -2.29 4.40 4.68
CA HIS A 155 -2.95 3.70 3.58
C HIS A 155 -3.05 4.61 2.36
N HIS A 156 -2.47 4.15 1.26
CA HIS A 156 -2.60 4.76 -0.06
C HIS A 156 -3.14 3.74 -1.04
N CYS A 157 -3.91 4.21 -2.02
CA CYS A 157 -4.35 3.37 -3.12
C CYS A 157 -4.14 4.07 -4.46
N ALA A 158 -4.00 3.26 -5.50
CA ALA A 158 -4.00 3.68 -6.89
C ALA A 158 -5.00 2.83 -7.68
N GLU A 159 -5.66 3.43 -8.67
CA GLU A 159 -6.52 2.70 -9.59
C GLU A 159 -5.71 2.27 -10.81
N LEU A 160 -5.73 0.97 -11.11
CA LEU A 160 -5.04 0.40 -12.27
C LEU A 160 -6.04 -0.15 -13.30
N GLN A 161 -5.70 0.05 -14.58
CA GLN A 161 -6.27 -0.73 -15.68
C GLN A 161 -5.19 -1.71 -16.16
N ILE A 162 -5.34 -2.99 -15.83
CA ILE A 162 -4.43 -4.05 -16.22
C ILE A 162 -4.99 -4.77 -17.44
N THR A 163 -4.20 -4.84 -18.52
CA THR A 163 -4.49 -5.69 -19.69
C THR A 163 -3.52 -6.86 -19.70
N SER A 164 -4.01 -8.09 -19.80
CA SER A 164 -3.17 -9.28 -19.81
C SER A 164 -2.22 -9.29 -21.01
N ASP A 165 -0.98 -9.69 -20.79
CA ASP A 165 -0.03 -10.00 -21.84
C ASP A 165 -0.46 -11.30 -22.56
N PRO A 166 -0.83 -11.26 -23.86
CA PRO A 166 -1.27 -12.43 -24.60
C PRO A 166 -0.14 -13.45 -24.84
N ALA A 167 1.12 -13.07 -24.64
CA ALA A 167 2.27 -13.97 -24.75
C ALA A 167 2.49 -14.81 -23.49
N LYS A 168 1.73 -14.57 -22.41
CA LYS A 168 1.85 -15.27 -21.13
C LYS A 168 0.52 -15.93 -20.75
N PRO A 169 0.54 -17.06 -20.00
CA PRO A 169 -0.68 -17.63 -19.48
C PRO A 169 -1.37 -16.66 -18.51
N LEU A 170 -2.70 -16.66 -18.48
CA LEU A 170 -3.44 -15.94 -17.45
C LEU A 170 -3.15 -16.55 -16.08
N ASP A 171 -3.00 -15.69 -15.08
CA ASP A 171 -2.79 -16.11 -13.70
C ASP A 171 -4.13 -16.51 -13.06
N LYS A 172 -4.34 -17.83 -12.95
CA LYS A 172 -5.58 -18.42 -12.41
C LYS A 172 -5.67 -18.39 -10.89
N GLY A 173 -4.60 -17.99 -10.19
CA GLY A 173 -4.63 -17.81 -8.74
C GLY A 173 -5.42 -16.58 -8.32
N TRP A 174 -5.57 -15.61 -9.24
CA TRP A 174 -6.28 -14.36 -8.99
C TRP A 174 -7.77 -14.46 -9.38
N PRO A 175 -8.66 -13.71 -8.70
CA PRO A 175 -10.04 -13.59 -9.12
C PRO A 175 -10.13 -13.09 -10.57
N ALA A 176 -11.06 -13.64 -11.34
CA ALA A 176 -11.43 -13.06 -12.62
C ALA A 176 -12.14 -11.70 -12.39
N GLU A 177 -11.93 -10.77 -13.31
CA GLU A 177 -12.71 -9.53 -13.40
C GLU A 177 -14.20 -9.85 -13.55
N ARG A 178 -15.06 -9.11 -12.86
CA ARG A 178 -16.52 -9.23 -12.91
C ARG A 178 -17.21 -7.88 -13.08
#